data_AF-A0A953TT01-F1
#
_entry.id   AF-A0A953TT01-F1
#
_cell.length_a   1.000
_cell.length_b   1.000
_cell.length_c   1.000
_cell.angle_alpha   90.00
_cell.angle_beta   90.00
_cell.angle_gamma   90.00
#
_symmetry.space_group_name_H-M   'P 1'
#
loop_
_entity.id
_entity.type
_entity.pdbx_description
1 polymer ?
#
loop_
_entity_poly.entity_id
_entity_poly.type
_entity_poly.pdbx_seq_one_letter_code
_entity_poly.pdbx_strand_id
1 'polypeptide(L)'
;MSSATATSSSQALARESVIKILRACHEALRHTRGVVMSLASFNVADQTMVWMGVGNVEGLLLRADSTATPVSEMLTLRGGVVGLNLPPLAAAIIPVSRGDTLVFATDGVGIGFWRGLHPNEQPQRMSDRILSAYATRADDALVVTARYCG
;
A
#
# COMPACT_ATOMS: atom_id res chain seq x y z
N MET A 1 24.30 16.82 16.24
CA MET A 1 24.66 15.80 15.22
C MET A 1 24.07 14.39 15.49
N SER A 2 23.04 14.21 16.35
CA SER A 2 22.59 12.85 16.75
C SER A 2 21.20 12.38 16.27
N SER A 3 20.36 13.24 15.67
CA SER A 3 18.98 12.84 15.31
C SER A 3 18.88 12.24 13.90
N ALA A 4 19.61 12.77 12.91
CA ALA A 4 19.50 12.34 11.52
C ALA A 4 19.98 10.89 11.29
N THR A 5 21.03 10.46 11.99
CA THR A 5 21.60 9.10 11.87
C THR A 5 20.68 8.03 12.46
N ALA A 6 20.01 8.33 13.59
CA ALA A 6 19.05 7.42 14.22
C ALA A 6 17.81 7.20 13.34
N THR A 7 17.25 8.29 12.80
CA THR A 7 16.10 8.21 11.87
C THR A 7 16.47 7.50 10.57
N SER A 8 17.67 7.72 10.03
CA SER A 8 18.12 7.04 8.80
C SER A 8 18.27 5.53 9.02
N SER A 9 18.74 5.13 10.21
CA SER A 9 18.90 3.72 10.60
C SER A 9 17.55 3.05 10.86
N SER A 10 16.61 3.72 11.55
CA SER A 10 15.26 3.17 11.78
C SER A 10 14.49 3.00 10.47
N GLN A 11 14.60 3.97 9.57
CA GLN A 11 14.02 3.91 8.24
C GLN A 11 14.63 2.79 7.39
N ALA A 12 15.94 2.57 7.45
CA ALA A 12 16.58 1.46 6.76
C ALA A 12 16.06 0.10 7.27
N LEU A 13 15.97 -0.08 8.59
CA LEU A 13 15.41 -1.29 9.22
C LEU A 13 13.95 -1.52 8.83
N ALA A 14 13.14 -0.47 8.80
CA ALA A 14 11.74 -0.56 8.42
C ALA A 14 11.57 -0.99 6.94
N ARG A 15 12.36 -0.43 6.02
CA ARG A 15 12.44 -0.88 4.62
C ARG A 15 12.88 -2.34 4.53
N GLU A 16 13.92 -2.69 5.27
CA GLU A 16 14.47 -4.04 5.28
C GLU A 16 13.43 -5.06 5.75
N SER A 17 12.58 -4.72 6.73
CA SER A 17 11.51 -5.59 7.21
C SER A 17 10.50 -5.95 6.13
N VAL A 18 9.94 -4.96 5.42
CA VAL A 18 8.95 -5.22 4.36
C VAL A 18 9.59 -5.96 3.17
N ILE A 19 10.83 -5.61 2.82
CA ILE A 19 11.60 -6.32 1.77
C ILE A 19 11.85 -7.78 2.17
N LYS A 20 12.21 -8.06 3.43
CA LYS A 20 12.40 -9.41 3.94
C LYS A 20 11.11 -10.23 3.88
N ILE A 21 9.98 -9.65 4.29
CA ILE A 21 8.67 -10.31 4.20
C ILE A 21 8.38 -10.69 2.75
N LEU A 22 8.54 -9.75 1.81
CA LEU A 22 8.23 -10.01 0.40
C LEU A 22 9.17 -11.06 -0.21
N ARG A 23 10.45 -11.06 0.15
CA ARG A 23 11.40 -12.12 -0.24
C ARG A 23 11.02 -13.48 0.34
N ALA A 24 10.61 -13.53 1.61
CA ALA A 24 10.16 -14.76 2.23
C ALA A 24 8.90 -15.30 1.53
N CYS A 25 7.93 -14.43 1.19
CA CYS A 25 6.77 -14.81 0.38
C CYS A 25 7.19 -15.33 -1.01
N HIS A 26 8.18 -14.69 -1.65
CA HIS A 26 8.69 -15.17 -2.94
C HIS A 26 9.22 -16.59 -2.85
N GLU A 27 10.08 -16.88 -1.87
CA GLU A 27 10.63 -18.23 -1.68
C GLU A 27 9.55 -19.26 -1.33
N ALA A 28 8.61 -18.91 -0.45
CA ALA A 28 7.51 -19.79 -0.05
C ALA A 28 6.53 -20.10 -1.18
N LEU A 29 6.42 -19.22 -2.17
CA LEU A 29 5.52 -19.36 -3.31
C LEU A 29 6.21 -19.92 -4.57
N ARG A 30 7.49 -20.31 -4.48
CA ARG A 30 8.15 -21.00 -5.60
C ARG A 30 7.40 -22.29 -5.94
N HIS A 31 7.37 -22.61 -7.23
CA HIS A 31 6.62 -23.75 -7.78
C HIS A 31 5.09 -23.64 -7.69
N THR A 32 4.56 -22.46 -7.36
CA THR A 32 3.14 -22.12 -7.54
C THR A 32 2.95 -21.34 -8.84
N ARG A 33 1.71 -20.88 -9.12
CA ARG A 33 1.45 -19.90 -10.19
C ARG A 33 2.01 -18.50 -9.86
N GLY A 34 2.48 -18.29 -8.64
CA GLY A 34 2.87 -16.99 -8.12
C GLY A 34 1.68 -16.07 -7.83
N VAL A 35 1.97 -14.92 -7.25
CA VAL A 35 0.99 -13.88 -6.91
C VAL A 35 1.54 -12.49 -7.17
N VAL A 36 0.65 -11.55 -7.42
CA VAL A 36 0.92 -10.11 -7.29
C VAL A 36 0.64 -9.69 -5.85
N MET A 37 1.36 -8.69 -5.33
CA MET A 37 1.26 -8.32 -3.92
C MET A 37 1.65 -6.87 -3.68
N SER A 38 0.86 -6.18 -2.87
CA SER A 38 1.22 -4.90 -2.26
C SER A 38 1.21 -5.04 -0.73
N LEU A 39 2.22 -4.45 -0.09
CA LEU A 39 2.42 -4.51 1.36
C LEU A 39 2.56 -3.10 1.91
N ALA A 40 2.01 -2.89 3.11
CA ALA A 40 2.21 -1.70 3.91
C ALA A 40 2.47 -2.10 5.37
N SER A 41 3.36 -1.38 6.03
CA SER A 41 3.67 -1.51 7.45
C SER A 41 3.69 -0.13 8.08
N PHE A 42 2.91 0.06 9.15
CA PHE A 42 2.84 1.32 9.89
C PHE A 42 3.77 1.27 11.10
N ASN A 43 4.55 2.33 11.28
CA ASN A 43 5.31 2.59 12.48
C ASN A 43 4.67 3.76 13.23
N VAL A 44 4.01 3.43 14.34
CA VAL A 44 3.32 4.39 15.20
C VAL A 44 4.28 5.40 15.84
N ALA A 45 5.43 4.91 16.32
CA ALA A 45 6.40 5.74 17.04
C ALA A 45 6.98 6.84 16.13
N ASP A 46 7.28 6.48 14.88
CA ASP A 46 7.84 7.39 13.89
C ASP A 46 6.77 8.08 13.02
N GLN A 47 5.48 7.76 13.22
CA GLN A 47 4.35 8.22 12.39
C GLN A 47 4.61 8.08 10.89
N THR A 48 5.11 6.91 10.49
CA THR A 48 5.46 6.61 9.10
C THR A 48 4.81 5.32 8.65
N MET A 49 4.62 5.19 7.34
CA MET A 49 4.28 3.94 6.69
C MET A 49 5.39 3.57 5.70
N VAL A 50 5.79 2.31 5.71
CA VAL A 50 6.65 1.72 4.69
C VAL A 50 5.81 0.82 3.81
N TRP A 51 5.87 1.02 2.50
CA TRP A 51 5.05 0.27 1.55
C TRP A 51 5.78 0.02 0.23
N MET A 52 5.35 -1.04 -0.45
CA MET A 52 5.87 -1.46 -1.75
C MET A 52 4.88 -2.41 -2.44
N GLY A 53 4.98 -2.54 -3.76
CA GLY A 53 4.16 -3.50 -4.50
C GLY A 53 4.87 -4.11 -5.71
N VAL A 54 4.50 -5.36 -6.00
CA VAL A 54 4.94 -6.15 -7.15
C VAL A 54 3.69 -6.62 -7.90
N GLY A 55 3.63 -6.34 -9.21
CA GLY A 55 2.47 -6.63 -10.03
C GLY A 55 1.52 -5.43 -10.13
N ASN A 56 0.22 -5.67 -9.96
CA ASN A 56 -0.86 -4.73 -10.27
C ASN A 56 -1.88 -4.53 -9.13
N VAL A 57 -1.55 -4.90 -7.88
CA VAL A 57 -2.38 -4.53 -6.72
C VAL A 57 -2.14 -3.07 -6.39
N GLU A 58 -3.03 -2.19 -6.79
CA GLU A 58 -2.90 -0.75 -6.60
C GLU A 58 -2.99 -0.35 -5.13
N GLY A 59 -2.29 0.73 -4.78
CA GLY A 59 -2.32 1.30 -3.43
C GLY A 59 -2.45 2.81 -3.44
N LEU A 60 -3.30 3.31 -2.54
CA LEU A 60 -3.60 4.72 -2.35
C LEU A 60 -3.51 5.06 -0.87
N LEU A 61 -2.73 6.07 -0.52
CA LEU A 61 -2.85 6.75 0.77
C LEU A 61 -3.62 8.06 0.56
N LEU A 62 -4.85 8.13 1.06
CA LEU A 62 -5.66 9.34 1.08
C LEU A 62 -5.37 10.14 2.36
N ARG A 63 -5.04 11.44 2.22
CA ARG A 63 -4.77 12.32 3.36
C ARG A 63 -6.06 12.70 4.08
N ALA A 64 -6.04 12.68 5.41
CA ALA A 64 -7.16 13.15 6.23
C ALA A 64 -7.44 14.64 5.99
N ASP A 65 -6.37 15.41 5.89
CA ASP A 65 -6.40 16.84 5.59
C ASP A 65 -6.57 17.03 4.07
N SER A 66 -7.75 17.51 3.67
CA SER A 66 -8.07 17.80 2.27
C SER A 66 -7.28 18.98 1.68
N THR A 67 -6.54 19.71 2.51
CA THR A 67 -5.64 20.79 2.09
C THR A 67 -4.18 20.35 1.94
N ALA A 68 -3.86 19.11 2.33
CA ALA A 68 -2.52 18.54 2.17
C ALA A 68 -2.09 18.54 0.70
N THR A 69 -0.81 18.76 0.46
CA THR A 69 -0.22 18.69 -0.89
C THR A 69 0.89 17.63 -0.89
N PRO A 70 0.71 16.48 -1.57
CA PRO A 70 -0.49 16.07 -2.30
C PRO A 70 -1.62 15.62 -1.37
N VAL A 71 -2.87 15.70 -1.84
CA VAL A 71 -4.07 15.21 -1.10
C VAL A 71 -4.12 13.68 -1.02
N SER A 72 -3.30 13.00 -1.82
CA SER A 72 -3.17 11.55 -1.82
C SER A 72 -1.86 11.11 -2.45
N GLU A 73 -1.38 9.93 -2.07
CA GLU A 73 -0.19 9.29 -2.67
C GLU A 73 -0.55 7.94 -3.28
N MET A 74 0.02 7.65 -4.44
CA MET A 74 -0.15 6.37 -5.14
C MET A 74 1.08 5.50 -4.95
N LEU A 75 0.86 4.21 -4.72
CA LEU A 75 1.91 3.21 -4.60
C LEU A 75 2.58 2.99 -5.97
N THR A 76 3.89 3.22 -6.03
CA THR A 76 4.68 2.84 -7.21
C THR A 76 4.85 1.32 -7.27
N LEU A 77 4.21 0.69 -8.24
CA LEU A 77 4.29 -0.75 -8.46
C LEU A 77 5.49 -1.13 -9.33
N ARG A 78 6.08 -2.29 -9.05
CA ARG A 78 7.16 -2.89 -9.85
C ARG A 78 6.61 -4.07 -10.65
N GLY A 79 6.92 -4.14 -11.93
CA GLY A 79 6.52 -5.27 -12.78
C GLY A 79 7.18 -6.57 -12.34
N GLY A 80 6.39 -7.63 -12.15
CA GLY A 80 6.86 -8.95 -11.75
C GLY A 80 5.79 -9.76 -11.01
N VAL A 81 6.14 -10.98 -10.64
CA VAL A 81 5.24 -11.91 -9.92
C VAL A 81 6.02 -12.59 -8.79
N VAL A 82 5.52 -12.46 -7.56
CA VAL A 82 6.07 -13.10 -6.37
C VAL A 82 5.88 -14.61 -6.50
N GLY A 83 6.93 -15.42 -6.24
CA GLY A 83 6.97 -16.85 -6.55
C GLY A 83 7.51 -17.23 -7.94
N LEU A 84 7.61 -16.28 -8.89
CA LEU A 84 8.12 -16.53 -10.24
C LEU A 84 9.32 -15.63 -10.60
N ASN A 85 9.08 -14.35 -10.90
CA ASN A 85 10.09 -13.39 -11.33
C ASN A 85 10.05 -12.14 -10.45
N LEU A 86 10.85 -12.14 -9.38
CA LEU A 86 10.90 -11.04 -8.44
C LEU A 86 11.74 -9.88 -8.99
N PRO A 87 11.19 -8.66 -9.12
CA PRO A 87 11.96 -7.52 -9.57
C PRO A 87 12.88 -7.01 -8.45
N PRO A 88 13.82 -6.09 -8.77
CA PRO A 88 14.49 -5.30 -7.74
C PRO A 88 13.47 -4.62 -6.83
N LEU A 89 13.54 -4.95 -5.55
CA LEU A 89 12.59 -4.48 -4.55
C LEU A 89 12.98 -3.08 -4.06
N ALA A 90 12.02 -2.16 -4.06
CA ALA A 90 12.19 -0.81 -3.56
C ALA A 90 10.97 -0.43 -2.72
N ALA A 91 11.20 -0.15 -1.43
CA ALA A 91 10.16 0.30 -0.51
C ALA A 91 10.24 1.81 -0.30
N ALA A 92 9.09 2.46 -0.40
CA ALA A 92 8.93 3.86 -0.06
C ALA A 92 8.59 4.00 1.43
N ILE A 93 9.08 5.07 2.06
CA ILE A 93 8.64 5.49 3.39
C ILE A 93 7.93 6.80 3.21
N ILE A 94 6.73 6.90 3.76
CA ILE A 94 5.93 8.12 3.69
C ILE A 94 5.44 8.49 5.10
N PRO A 95 5.43 9.78 5.47
CA PRO A 95 4.84 10.21 6.72
C PRO A 95 3.33 9.96 6.70
N VAL A 96 2.75 9.64 7.84
CA VAL A 96 1.30 9.43 8.01
C VAL A 96 0.77 10.21 9.21
N SER A 97 -0.43 10.73 9.06
CA SER A 97 -1.14 11.47 10.10
C SER A 97 -2.41 10.73 10.50
N ARG A 98 -2.82 10.88 11.77
CA ARG A 98 -4.08 10.30 12.25
C ARG A 98 -5.24 10.69 11.32
N GLY A 99 -6.01 9.71 10.89
CA GLY A 99 -7.10 9.86 9.94
C GLY A 99 -6.74 9.50 8.49
N ASP A 100 -5.45 9.49 8.14
CA ASP A 100 -5.02 9.06 6.81
C ASP A 100 -5.54 7.65 6.52
N THR A 101 -6.01 7.43 5.30
CA THR A 101 -6.70 6.20 4.92
C THR A 101 -5.95 5.51 3.78
N LEU A 102 -5.45 4.31 4.04
CA LEU A 102 -4.83 3.44 3.05
C LEU A 102 -5.91 2.60 2.37
N VAL A 103 -5.86 2.51 1.04
CA VAL A 103 -6.67 1.62 0.23
C VAL A 103 -5.75 0.75 -0.62
N PHE A 104 -5.99 -0.56 -0.64
CA PHE A 104 -5.46 -1.47 -1.65
C PHE A 104 -6.60 -2.03 -2.49
N ALA A 105 -6.38 -2.17 -3.80
CA ALA A 105 -7.35 -2.70 -4.75
C ALA A 105 -6.69 -3.68 -5.74
N THR A 106 -7.33 -4.81 -6.01
CA THR A 106 -6.90 -5.74 -7.08
C THR A 106 -7.26 -5.19 -8.46
N ASP A 107 -6.73 -5.79 -9.52
CA ASP A 107 -7.02 -5.45 -10.92
C ASP A 107 -8.46 -5.79 -11.36
N GLY A 108 -9.17 -6.64 -10.60
CA GLY A 108 -10.62 -6.76 -10.69
C GLY A 108 -11.38 -5.47 -10.37
N VAL A 109 -10.72 -4.46 -9.79
CA VAL A 109 -11.26 -3.10 -9.56
C VAL A 109 -10.79 -2.16 -10.67
N GLY A 110 -11.73 -1.48 -11.31
CA GLY A 110 -11.47 -0.58 -12.42
C GLY A 110 -10.60 0.61 -12.04
N ILE A 111 -9.80 1.06 -13.02
CA ILE A 111 -8.94 2.23 -12.90
C ILE A 111 -9.71 3.48 -12.44
N GLY A 112 -9.04 4.32 -11.65
CA GLY A 112 -9.64 5.57 -11.19
C GLY A 112 -10.58 5.41 -9.99
N PHE A 113 -10.58 4.26 -9.29
CA PHE A 113 -11.38 4.05 -8.09
C PHE A 113 -11.18 5.12 -7.00
N TRP A 114 -10.03 5.79 -7.02
CA TRP A 114 -9.66 6.89 -6.13
C TRP A 114 -10.45 8.19 -6.39
N ARG A 115 -11.18 8.29 -7.49
CA ARG A 115 -11.94 9.50 -7.83
C ARG A 115 -13.13 9.67 -6.90
N GLY A 116 -13.22 10.84 -6.27
CA GLY A 116 -14.31 11.17 -5.36
C GLY A 116 -14.28 10.41 -4.04
N LEU A 117 -13.10 9.93 -3.59
CA LEU A 117 -12.94 9.45 -2.22
C LEU A 117 -12.94 10.63 -1.24
N HIS A 118 -13.65 10.46 -0.12
CA HIS A 118 -13.70 11.46 0.94
C HIS A 118 -12.96 10.95 2.18
N PRO A 119 -11.99 11.71 2.74
CA PRO A 119 -11.19 11.23 3.86
C PRO A 119 -11.99 10.86 5.12
N ASN A 120 -13.15 11.49 5.31
CA ASN A 120 -14.04 11.27 6.45
C ASN A 120 -14.99 10.08 6.28
N GLU A 121 -15.05 9.46 5.10
CA GLU A 121 -15.88 8.27 4.85
C GLU A 121 -15.45 7.11 5.76
N GLN A 122 -16.36 6.25 6.23
CA GLN A 122 -15.95 5.10 7.06
C GLN A 122 -15.22 4.05 6.19
N PRO A 123 -14.14 3.40 6.67
CA PRO A 123 -13.35 2.47 5.86
C PRO A 123 -14.17 1.39 5.14
N GLN A 124 -15.08 0.73 5.85
CA GLN A 124 -15.95 -0.29 5.25
C GLN A 124 -16.83 0.28 4.13
N ARG A 125 -17.48 1.43 4.38
CA ARG A 125 -18.33 2.09 3.38
C ARG A 125 -17.55 2.51 2.14
N MET A 126 -16.31 2.97 2.33
CA MET A 126 -15.41 3.30 1.22
C MET A 126 -15.11 2.06 0.37
N SER A 127 -14.77 0.92 1.00
CA SER A 127 -14.57 -0.34 0.27
C SER A 127 -15.82 -0.77 -0.48
N ASP A 128 -16.99 -0.75 0.17
CA ASP A 128 -18.27 -1.15 -0.42
C ASP A 128 -18.62 -0.28 -1.63
N ARG A 129 -18.39 1.04 -1.52
CA ARG A 129 -18.62 1.98 -2.61
C ARG A 129 -17.67 1.76 -3.77
N ILE A 130 -16.38 1.53 -3.49
CA ILE A 130 -15.40 1.23 -4.53
C ILE A 130 -15.82 -0.04 -5.28
N LEU A 131 -16.13 -1.11 -4.57
CA LEU A 131 -16.57 -2.36 -5.19
C LEU A 131 -17.88 -2.17 -5.99
N SER A 132 -18.87 -1.49 -5.43
CA SER A 132 -20.14 -1.25 -6.12
C SER A 132 -20.00 -0.42 -7.40
N ALA A 133 -19.06 0.53 -7.45
CA ALA A 133 -18.91 1.44 -8.58
C ALA A 133 -17.84 1.00 -9.59
N TYR A 134 -16.83 0.26 -9.15
CA TYR A 134 -15.64 -0.03 -9.95
C TYR A 134 -15.32 -1.52 -10.09
N ALA A 135 -16.01 -2.45 -9.41
CA ALA A 135 -15.77 -3.88 -9.65
C ALA A 135 -16.06 -4.21 -11.12
N THR A 136 -15.09 -4.83 -11.78
CA THR A 136 -15.21 -5.32 -13.14
C THR A 136 -15.93 -6.66 -13.15
N ARG A 137 -16.38 -7.10 -14.34
CA ARG A 137 -16.92 -8.47 -14.53
C ARG A 137 -15.86 -9.46 -15.01
N ALA A 138 -14.62 -9.00 -15.18
CA ALA A 138 -13.57 -9.76 -15.84
C ALA A 138 -12.75 -10.61 -14.86
N ASP A 139 -12.59 -10.15 -13.61
CA ASP A 139 -11.80 -10.83 -12.59
C ASP A 139 -12.34 -10.53 -11.19
N ASP A 140 -11.85 -11.25 -10.18
CA ASP A 140 -12.22 -11.09 -8.78
C ASP A 140 -11.78 -9.71 -8.25
N ALA A 141 -12.74 -8.95 -7.73
CA ALA A 141 -12.53 -7.62 -7.17
C ALA A 141 -12.39 -7.68 -5.64
N LEU A 142 -11.26 -7.21 -5.13
CA LEU A 142 -11.01 -7.08 -3.69
C LEU A 142 -10.51 -5.66 -3.37
N VAL A 143 -11.05 -5.09 -2.30
CA VAL A 143 -10.63 -3.79 -1.76
C VAL A 143 -10.42 -3.91 -0.25
N VAL A 144 -9.25 -3.46 0.21
CA VAL A 144 -8.93 -3.33 1.63
C VAL A 144 -8.75 -1.86 1.96
N THR A 145 -9.52 -1.35 2.92
CA THR A 145 -9.42 0.03 3.40
C THR A 145 -9.05 0.03 4.89
N ALA A 146 -8.02 0.78 5.25
CA ALA A 146 -7.55 0.90 6.63
C ALA A 146 -7.33 2.37 6.99
N ARG A 147 -7.81 2.79 8.17
CA ARG A 147 -7.57 4.13 8.71
C ARG A 147 -6.46 4.09 9.74
N TYR A 148 -5.48 4.97 9.58
CA TYR A 148 -4.44 5.15 10.59
C TYR A 148 -4.98 5.94 11.78
N CYS A 149 -5.01 5.33 12.96
CA CYS A 149 -5.61 5.90 14.17
C CYS A 149 -4.58 6.44 15.18
N GLY A 150 -3.29 6.33 14.88
CA GLY A 150 -2.21 6.49 15.85
C GLY A 150 -1.97 5.20 16.63
#